data_AF-A0A1J5P0C7-F1
#
_entry.id   AF-A0A1J5P0C7-F1
#
_cell.length_a   1.000
_cell.length_b   1.000
_cell.length_c   1.000
_cell.angle_alpha   90.00
_cell.angle_beta   90.00
_cell.angle_gamma   90.00
#
_symmetry.space_group_name_H-M   'P 1'
#
loop_
_entity.id
_entity.type
_entity.pdbx_description
1 polymer ?
#
loop_
_entity_poly.entity_id
_entity_poly.type
_entity_poly.pdbx_seq_one_letter_code
_entity_poly.pdbx_strand_id
1 'polypeptide(L)' 'MPEELGDIAIAWETCNREADEQRKTLHNHVTHLIVHATLHLLGYDHIREGDATLMEKTETGILASLGVADPYS' A
#
# COMPACT_ATOMS: atom_id res chain seq x y z
N MET A 1 -15.06 -20.46 10.21
CA MET A 1 -14.20 -19.31 10.52
C MET A 1 -13.96 -18.56 9.22
N PRO A 2 -13.81 -17.23 9.20
CA PRO A 2 -13.39 -16.57 7.97
C PRO A 2 -12.04 -17.14 7.52
N GLU A 3 -11.85 -17.21 6.21
CA GLU A 3 -10.62 -17.69 5.59
C GLU A 3 -9.51 -16.66 5.83
N GLU A 4 -8.31 -17.14 6.17
CA GLU A 4 -7.14 -16.29 6.37
C GLU A 4 -6.60 -15.85 5.01
N LEU A 5 -6.34 -14.54 4.83
CA LEU A 5 -5.80 -14.01 3.58
C LEU A 5 -4.30 -14.24 3.42
N GLY A 6 -3.57 -14.38 4.54
CA GLY A 6 -2.12 -14.53 4.62
C GLY A 6 -1.46 -13.53 5.56
N ASP A 7 -0.13 -13.49 5.53
CA ASP A 7 0.71 -12.67 6.42
C ASP A 7 1.26 -11.42 5.72
N ILE A 8 1.44 -10.34 6.48
CA ILE A 8 2.13 -9.12 6.05
C ILE A 8 3.28 -8.84 7.02
N ALA A 9 4.48 -8.67 6.48
CA ALA A 9 5.66 -8.27 7.23
C ALA A 9 6.16 -6.90 6.74
N ILE A 10 6.33 -5.95 7.66
CA ILE A 10 6.89 -4.62 7.38
C ILE A 10 8.19 -4.45 8.15
N ALA A 11 9.27 -4.14 7.43
CA ALA A 11 10.57 -3.82 8.03
C ALA A 11 10.58 -2.36 8.50
N TRP A 12 10.65 -2.14 9.81
CA TRP A 12 10.55 -0.82 10.42
C TRP A 12 11.62 0.16 9.91
N GLU A 13 12.89 -0.25 9.91
CA GLU A 13 14.01 0.61 9.55
C GLU A 13 13.96 1.04 8.07
N THR A 14 13.48 0.15 7.20
CA THR A 14 13.28 0.46 5.78
C THR A 14 12.10 1.41 5.59
N CYS A 15 10.96 1.12 6.23
CA CYS A 15 9.78 1.97 6.14
C CYS A 15 10.04 3.39 6.68
N ASN A 16 10.76 3.52 7.79
CA ASN A 16 11.13 4.83 8.34
C ASN A 16 12.06 5.61 7.39
N ARG A 17 13.09 4.96 6.86
CA ARG A 17 14.00 5.60 5.89
C ARG A 17 13.26 6.07 4.65
N GLU A 18 12.40 5.24 4.07
CA GLU A 18 11.62 5.59 2.87
C GLU A 18 10.63 6.74 3.13
N ALA A 19 9.96 6.73 4.29
CA ALA A 19 9.06 7.81 4.68
C ALA A 19 9.81 9.15 4.74
N ASP A 20 11.00 9.16 5.35
CA ASP A 20 11.87 10.34 5.43
C ASP A 20 12.32 10.80 4.03
N GLU A 21 12.81 9.88 3.18
CA GLU A 21 13.27 10.17 1.81
C GLU A 21 12.15 10.73 0.92
N GLN A 22 10.94 10.21 1.06
CA GLN A 22 9.76 10.64 0.32
C GLN A 22 9.04 11.84 0.94
N ARG A 23 9.54 12.36 2.09
CA ARG A 23 8.92 13.44 2.87
C ARG A 23 7.45 13.14 3.23
N LYS A 24 7.16 11.87 3.52
CA LYS A 24 5.87 11.37 4.01
C LYS A 24 5.96 11.17 5.51
N THR A 25 4.83 11.28 6.22
CA THR A 25 4.80 10.83 7.61
C THR A 25 4.93 9.31 7.63
N LEU A 26 5.61 8.75 8.63
CA LEU A 26 5.69 7.30 8.79
C LEU A 26 4.29 6.65 8.84
N HIS A 27 3.33 7.31 9.49
CA HIS A 27 1.95 6.85 9.53
C HIS A 27 1.33 6.71 8.13
N ASN A 28 1.50 7.71 7.26
CA ASN A 28 0.96 7.66 5.91
C ASN A 28 1.67 6.61 5.06
N HIS A 29 3.00 6.48 5.20
CA HIS A 29 3.78 5.49 4.46
C HIS A 29 3.42 4.05 4.89
N VAL A 30 3.32 3.77 6.18
CA VAL A 30 2.87 2.46 6.69
C VAL A 30 1.43 2.17 6.24
N THR A 31 0.53 3.16 6.30
CA THR A 31 -0.85 2.97 5.82
C THR A 31 -0.89 2.60 4.35
N HIS A 32 -0.09 3.29 3.52
CA HIS A 32 0.11 2.92 2.11
C HIS A 32 0.58 1.47 1.96
N LEU A 33 1.66 1.07 2.65
CA LEU A 33 2.20 -0.30 2.55
C LEU A 33 1.20 -1.37 3.02
N ILE A 34 0.38 -1.09 4.04
CA ILE A 34 -0.65 -2.02 4.50
C ILE A 34 -1.75 -2.19 3.45
N VAL A 35 -2.23 -1.11 2.84
CA VAL A 35 -3.21 -1.20 1.75
C VAL A 35 -2.60 -1.97 0.56
N HIS A 36 -1.39 -1.62 0.16
CA HIS A 36 -0.65 -2.25 -0.92
C HIS A 36 -0.51 -3.77 -0.70
N ALA A 37 0.02 -4.18 0.45
CA ALA A 37 0.21 -5.59 0.79
C ALA A 37 -1.12 -6.35 0.92
N THR A 38 -2.18 -5.70 1.42
CA THR A 38 -3.52 -6.31 1.46
C THR A 38 -4.06 -6.55 0.06
N LEU A 39 -3.87 -5.63 -0.89
CA LEU A 39 -4.25 -5.82 -2.29
C LEU A 39 -3.50 -7.00 -2.92
N HIS A 40 -2.22 -7.19 -2.59
CA HIS A 40 -1.48 -8.38 -3.01
C HIS A 40 -2.06 -9.68 -2.43
N LEU A 41 -2.45 -9.71 -1.15
CA LEU A 41 -3.13 -10.88 -0.57
C LEU A 41 -4.48 -11.17 -1.23
N LEU A 42 -5.16 -10.14 -1.76
CA LEU A 42 -6.40 -10.27 -2.52
C LEU A 42 -6.18 -10.64 -4.01
N GLY A 43 -4.93 -10.84 -4.43
CA GLY A 43 -4.57 -11.28 -5.78
C GLY A 43 -4.36 -10.15 -6.80
N TYR A 44 -4.29 -8.89 -6.35
CA TYR A 44 -3.85 -7.79 -7.20
C TYR A 44 -2.34 -7.85 -7.40
N ASP A 45 -1.88 -7.41 -8.56
CA ASP A 45 -0.45 -7.33 -8.89
C ASP A 45 -0.22 -6.12 -9.80
N HIS A 46 1.01 -5.63 -9.82
CA HIS A 46 1.41 -4.46 -10.59
C HIS A 46 2.57 -4.77 -11.57
N ILE A 47 2.77 -6.04 -11.94
CA ILE A 47 3.80 -6.45 -12.92
C ILE A 47 3.41 -6.07 -14.35
N ARG A 48 2.13 -6.19 -14.71
CA ARG A 48 1.61 -5.83 -16.06
C ARG A 48 0.91 -4.49 -15.99
N GLU A 49 1.07 -3.66 -17.01
CA GLU A 49 0.51 -2.29 -17.04
C GLU A 49 -0.99 -2.24 -16.72
N GLY A 50 -1.79 -3.16 -17.27
CA GLY A 50 -3.23 -3.20 -17.01
C GLY A 50 -3.57 -3.56 -15.57
N ASP A 51 -2.84 -4.50 -14.99
CA ASP A 51 -3.02 -4.95 -13.60
C ASP A 51 -2.53 -3.87 -12.63
N ALA A 52 -1.40 -3.22 -12.94
CA ALA A 52 -0.87 -2.07 -12.21
C ALA A 52 -1.87 -0.92 -12.19
N THR A 53 -2.41 -0.52 -13.35
CA THR A 53 -3.42 0.55 -13.43
C THR A 53 -4.64 0.26 -12.54
N LEU A 54 -5.08 -1.00 -12.52
CA LEU A 54 -6.19 -1.43 -11.68
C LEU A 54 -5.84 -1.36 -10.19
N MET A 55 -4.67 -1.88 -9.81
CA MET A 55 -4.18 -1.89 -8.44
C MET A 55 -3.97 -0.48 -7.90
N GLU A 56 -3.24 0.38 -8.62
CA GLU A 56 -2.94 1.76 -8.25
C GLU A 56 -4.23 2.56 -8.04
N LYS A 57 -5.19 2.45 -8.97
CA LYS A 57 -6.50 3.14 -8.83
C LYS A 57 -7.27 2.68 -7.59
N THR A 58 -7.21 1.38 -7.30
CA THR A 58 -7.87 0.81 -6.12
C THR A 58 -7.20 1.29 -4.84
N GLU A 59 -5.87 1.29 -4.81
CA GLU A 59 -5.05 1.75 -3.70
C GLU A 59 -5.29 3.23 -3.40
N THR A 60 -5.22 4.12 -4.40
CA THR A 60 -5.49 5.55 -4.23
C THR A 60 -6.91 5.81 -3.71
N GLY A 61 -7.91 5.04 -4.18
CA GLY A 61 -9.28 5.16 -3.69
C GLY A 61 -9.44 4.78 -2.21
N ILE A 62 -8.76 3.72 -1.77
CA ILE A 62 -8.75 3.29 -0.37
C ILE A 62 -8.02 4.32 0.50
N LEU A 63 -6.83 4.76 0.07
CA LEU A 63 -6.03 5.74 0.82
C LEU A 63 -6.77 7.07 0.99
N ALA A 64 -7.44 7.55 -0.05
CA ALA A 64 -8.28 8.74 0.03
C ALA A 64 -9.40 8.58 1.07
N SER A 65 -10.03 7.40 1.15
CA SER A 65 -11.06 7.11 2.18
C SER A 65 -10.52 7.12 3.61
N LEU A 66 -9.22 6.88 3.77
CA LEU A 66 -8.49 6.92 5.05
C LEU A 66 -7.86 8.30 5.35
N GLY A 67 -8.04 9.28 4.46
CA GLY A 67 -7.43 10.61 4.58
C GLY A 67 -5.93 10.65 4.27
N VAL A 68 -5.40 9.63 3.60
CA VAL A 68 -4.01 9.56 3.15
C VAL A 68 -3.92 10.08 1.72
N ALA A 69 -2.93 10.93 1.45
CA ALA A 69 -2.69 11.49 0.12
C ALA A 69 -2.27 10.41 -0.87
N ASP A 70 -2.51 10.68 -2.16
CA ASP A 70 -2.15 9.79 -3.26
C ASP A 70 -0.63 9.52 -3.25
N PRO A 71 -0.20 8.24 -3.16
CA PRO A 71 1.22 7.91 -3.10
C PRO A 71 1.95 8.09 -4.44
N TYR A 72 1.21 8.22 -5.56
CA TYR A 72 1.73 8.33 -6.93
C TYR A 72 1.80 9.76 -7.47
N SER A 73 1.35 10.75 -6.70
CA SER A 73 1.29 12.17 -7.09
C SER A 73 2.51 13.00 -6.66
#